data_AF-A0A0M6Y9Y2-F1
#
_entry.id   AF-A0A0M6Y9Y2-F1
#
_cell.length_a   1.000
_cell.length_b   1.000
_cell.length_c   1.000
_cell.angle_alpha   90.00
_cell.angle_beta   90.00
_cell.angle_gamma   90.00
#
_symmetry.space_group_name_H-M   'P 1'
#
loop_
_entity.id
_entity.type
_entity.pdbx_description
1 polymer ?
#
loop_
_entity_poly.entity_id
_entity_poly.type
_entity_poly.pdbx_seq_one_letter_code
_entity_poly.pdbx_strand_id
1 'polypeptide(L)'
;MALAALWFAASIAPVSAFDAHAGYYYPEVQTQEVYVSELGLAPDTGKRSRAAFVSGLASQNAKLGYPPGYHLFAKGTELEKLIVVATGDGRYDTLFRLRALLASLTSMARTTELFARSNQPQDLNFLDLCKMIGFTQVTVSNGKDVTHQIKVR
;
A
#
# COMPACT_ATOMS: atom_id res chain seq x y z
N MET A 1 -19.68 -0.32 -59.54
CA MET A 1 -19.85 -0.92 -58.20
C MET A 1 -18.59 -0.60 -57.39
N ALA A 2 -18.68 0.36 -56.47
CA ALA A 2 -17.54 0.76 -55.62
C ALA A 2 -17.64 0.05 -54.28
N LEU A 3 -16.64 -0.77 -53.94
CA LEU A 3 -16.54 -1.43 -52.63
C LEU A 3 -15.93 -0.44 -51.64
N ALA A 4 -16.71 -0.01 -50.64
CA ALA A 4 -16.22 0.77 -49.52
C ALA A 4 -15.54 -0.17 -48.50
N ALA A 5 -14.25 0.05 -48.25
CA ALA A 5 -13.51 -0.65 -47.20
C ALA A 5 -13.74 0.07 -45.86
N LEU A 6 -14.50 -0.55 -44.97
CA LEU A 6 -14.66 -0.09 -43.59
C LEU A 6 -13.44 -0.54 -42.76
N TRP A 7 -12.60 0.41 -42.39
CA TRP A 7 -11.53 0.20 -41.43
C TRP A 7 -12.10 0.18 -40.01
N PHE A 8 -12.10 -1.00 -39.38
CA PHE A 8 -12.35 -1.13 -37.95
C PHE A 8 -11.08 -0.74 -37.19
N ALA A 9 -11.07 0.46 -36.61
CA ALA A 9 -10.06 0.83 -35.62
C ALA A 9 -10.37 0.07 -34.32
N ALA A 10 -9.60 -0.99 -34.04
CA ALA A 10 -9.66 -1.68 -32.77
C ALA A 10 -9.03 -0.79 -31.68
N SER A 11 -9.88 -0.16 -30.86
CA SER A 11 -9.45 0.53 -29.65
C SER A 11 -8.91 -0.50 -28.67
N ILE A 12 -7.58 -0.61 -28.56
CA ILE A 12 -6.93 -1.41 -27.53
C ILE A 12 -7.08 -0.62 -26.22
N ALA A 13 -8.13 -0.89 -25.46
CA ALA A 13 -8.22 -0.42 -24.09
C ALA A 13 -7.04 -1.02 -23.31
N PRO A 14 -6.29 -0.22 -22.52
CA PRO A 14 -5.22 -0.78 -21.70
C PRO A 14 -5.86 -1.76 -20.72
N VAL A 15 -5.51 -3.04 -20.85
CA VAL A 15 -5.80 -4.05 -19.84
C VAL A 15 -5.01 -3.63 -18.60
N SER A 16 -5.67 -2.91 -17.68
CA SER A 16 -5.17 -2.81 -16.33
C SER A 16 -5.12 -4.25 -15.82
N ALA A 17 -3.91 -4.79 -15.66
CA ALA A 17 -3.70 -6.11 -15.08
C ALA A 17 -4.64 -6.21 -13.87
N PHE A 18 -5.57 -7.16 -13.91
CA PHE A 18 -6.56 -7.38 -12.87
C PHE A 18 -5.80 -7.35 -11.55
N ASP A 19 -5.99 -6.32 -10.72
CA ASP A 19 -5.32 -6.29 -9.42
C ASP A 19 -6.01 -7.40 -8.64
N ALA A 20 -5.45 -8.61 -8.67
CA ALA A 20 -6.06 -9.85 -8.16
C ALA A 20 -6.36 -9.81 -6.65
N HIS A 21 -6.13 -8.66 -6.02
CA HIS A 21 -6.38 -8.34 -4.64
C HIS A 21 -7.68 -7.54 -4.46
N ALA A 22 -8.03 -6.68 -5.42
CA ALA A 22 -9.33 -5.99 -5.45
C ALA A 22 -10.45 -7.02 -5.68
N GLY A 23 -11.57 -6.84 -5.00
CA GLY A 23 -12.69 -7.79 -4.97
C GLY A 23 -12.49 -9.00 -4.05
N TYR A 24 -11.26 -9.27 -3.59
CA TYR A 24 -10.97 -10.33 -2.61
C TYR A 24 -10.62 -9.79 -1.23
N TYR A 25 -9.69 -8.83 -1.14
CA TYR A 25 -9.25 -8.24 0.14
C TYR A 25 -9.89 -6.88 0.43
N TYR A 26 -10.28 -6.14 -0.61
CA TYR A 26 -10.84 -4.79 -0.52
C TYR A 26 -11.72 -4.52 -1.77
N PRO A 27 -12.71 -3.61 -1.73
CA PRO A 27 -13.54 -3.28 -2.89
C PRO A 27 -12.73 -2.57 -3.98
N GLU A 28 -13.33 -2.31 -5.14
CA GLU A 28 -12.66 -1.56 -6.22
C GLU A 28 -12.03 -0.25 -5.72
N VAL A 29 -10.98 0.23 -6.40
CA VAL A 29 -10.24 1.42 -5.98
C VAL A 29 -11.01 2.69 -6.37
N GLN A 30 -11.43 3.49 -5.38
CA GLN A 30 -12.12 4.77 -5.64
C GLN A 30 -11.14 5.92 -5.89
N THR A 31 -9.96 5.89 -5.26
CA THR A 31 -9.00 6.99 -5.33
C THR A 31 -7.57 6.48 -5.46
N GLN A 32 -6.76 7.22 -6.22
CA GLN A 32 -5.35 6.90 -6.44
C GLN A 32 -4.46 8.13 -6.28
N GLU A 33 -3.24 7.93 -5.79
CA GLU A 33 -2.19 8.95 -5.81
C GLU A 33 -0.80 8.34 -6.06
N VAL A 34 0.16 9.22 -6.38
CA VAL A 34 1.57 8.85 -6.48
C VAL A 34 2.30 9.55 -5.35
N TYR A 35 3.01 8.76 -4.53
CA TYR A 35 3.92 9.25 -3.52
C TYR A 35 5.34 9.14 -4.06
N VAL A 36 6.06 10.26 -4.13
CA VAL A 36 7.44 10.32 -4.60
C VAL A 36 8.33 10.59 -3.40
N SER A 37 9.25 9.69 -3.11
CA SER A 37 10.25 9.85 -2.06
C SER A 37 11.62 10.02 -2.69
N GLU A 38 12.43 10.93 -2.13
CA GLU A 38 13.82 11.13 -2.57
C GLU A 38 14.76 10.02 -2.09
N LEU A 39 14.27 9.13 -1.21
CA LEU A 39 15.06 8.06 -0.64
C LEU A 39 15.28 6.90 -1.63
N GLY A 40 16.49 6.35 -1.60
CA GLY A 40 16.81 5.10 -2.26
C GLY A 40 16.24 3.87 -1.55
N LEU A 41 16.31 2.72 -2.23
CA LEU A 41 16.08 1.43 -1.58
C LEU A 41 17.19 1.15 -0.56
N ALA A 42 16.83 0.52 0.55
CA ALA A 42 17.82 0.03 1.51
C ALA A 42 18.63 -1.13 0.90
N PRO A 43 19.90 -1.34 1.30
CA PRO A 43 20.80 -2.34 0.69
C PRO A 43 20.24 -3.77 0.64
N ASP A 44 19.50 -4.19 1.67
CA ASP A 44 18.97 -5.56 1.83
C ASP A 44 17.48 -5.68 1.47
N THR A 45 17.03 -4.91 0.48
CA THR A 45 15.63 -4.95 0.03
C THR A 45 15.32 -6.18 -0.80
N GLY A 46 14.19 -6.83 -0.48
CA GLY A 46 13.75 -8.03 -1.17
C GLY A 46 12.52 -8.65 -0.52
N LYS A 47 12.03 -9.75 -1.11
CA LYS A 47 10.83 -10.46 -0.62
C LYS A 47 10.91 -10.82 0.86
N ARG A 48 12.09 -11.28 1.32
CA ARG A 48 12.32 -11.65 2.72
C ARG A 48 12.21 -10.44 3.66
N SER A 49 12.79 -9.29 3.31
CA SER A 49 12.74 -8.11 4.18
C SER A 49 11.33 -7.51 4.24
N ARG A 50 10.56 -7.55 3.15
CA ARG A 50 9.11 -7.21 3.15
C ARG A 50 8.28 -8.13 4.04
N ALA A 51 8.51 -9.44 3.98
CA ALA A 51 7.86 -10.40 4.88
C ALA A 51 8.22 -10.13 6.35
N ALA A 52 9.51 -9.90 6.65
CA ALA A 52 9.98 -9.61 7.99
C ALA A 52 9.38 -8.30 8.54
N PHE A 53 9.24 -7.29 7.70
CA PHE A 53 8.61 -6.02 8.07
C PHE A 53 7.15 -6.21 8.50
N VAL A 54 6.33 -6.88 7.69
CA VAL A 54 4.92 -7.14 8.01
C VAL A 54 4.80 -7.96 9.30
N SER A 55 5.62 -9.01 9.46
CA SER A 55 5.64 -9.83 10.68
C SER A 55 6.07 -9.04 11.92
N GLY A 56 7.06 -8.16 11.78
CA GLY A 56 7.52 -7.29 12.86
C GLY A 56 6.45 -6.31 13.30
N LEU A 57 5.73 -5.70 12.35
CA LEU A 57 4.63 -4.78 12.64
C LEU A 57 3.45 -5.50 13.30
N ALA A 58 3.12 -6.71 12.84
CA ALA A 58 2.12 -7.56 13.47
C ALA A 58 2.51 -7.93 14.91
N SER A 59 3.79 -8.25 15.16
CA SER A 59 4.33 -8.50 16.49
C SER A 59 4.22 -7.28 17.41
N GLN A 60 4.45 -6.06 16.90
CA GLN A 60 4.22 -4.84 17.66
C GLN A 60 2.75 -4.64 18.00
N ASN A 61 1.85 -4.84 17.04
CA ASN A 61 0.41 -4.74 17.27
C ASN A 61 -0.08 -5.78 18.30
N ALA A 62 0.49 -6.97 18.33
CA ALA A 62 0.15 -8.01 19.32
C ALA A 62 0.56 -7.64 20.76
N LYS A 63 1.44 -6.66 20.94
CA LYS A 63 1.83 -6.13 22.27
C LYS A 63 0.85 -5.07 22.78
N LEU A 64 -0.07 -4.60 21.95
CA LEU A 64 -1.13 -3.68 22.38
C LEU A 64 -2.11 -4.43 23.30
N GLY A 65 -2.65 -3.74 24.30
CA GLY A 65 -3.70 -4.28 25.17
C GLY A 65 -5.07 -4.44 24.50
N TYR A 66 -5.15 -4.22 23.18
CA TYR A 66 -6.36 -4.30 22.37
C TYR A 66 -6.02 -4.64 20.91
N PRO A 67 -6.92 -5.29 20.16
CA PRO A 67 -6.68 -5.58 18.75
C PRO A 67 -6.67 -4.29 17.92
N PRO A 68 -5.72 -4.11 16.98
CA PRO A 68 -5.72 -2.96 16.10
C PRO A 68 -6.99 -2.91 15.26
N GLY A 69 -7.39 -1.70 14.86
CA GLY A 69 -8.55 -1.49 14.01
C GLY A 69 -8.38 -1.88 12.55
N TYR A 70 -7.27 -2.51 12.20
CA TYR A 70 -6.89 -2.86 10.84
C TYR A 70 -6.08 -4.15 10.81
N HIS A 71 -6.13 -4.84 9.67
CA HIS A 71 -5.16 -5.85 9.27
C HIS A 71 -4.14 -5.22 8.31
N LEU A 72 -2.89 -5.68 8.35
CA LEU A 72 -1.82 -5.23 7.46
C LEU A 72 -1.04 -6.44 6.97
N PHE A 73 -0.87 -6.54 5.65
CA PHE A 73 -0.18 -7.68 5.02
C PHE A 73 0.42 -7.29 3.67
N ALA A 74 1.38 -8.09 3.21
CA ALA A 74 2.00 -7.91 1.89
C ALA A 74 1.49 -8.96 0.88
N LYS A 75 1.39 -8.55 -0.39
CA LYS A 75 0.99 -9.35 -1.56
C LYS A 75 1.84 -8.96 -2.78
N GLY A 76 1.59 -9.62 -3.90
CA GLY A 76 2.46 -9.59 -5.06
C GLY A 76 3.46 -10.74 -5.06
N THR A 77 4.04 -11.03 -6.21
CA THR A 77 4.99 -12.14 -6.40
C THR A 77 6.20 -11.98 -5.49
N GLU A 78 6.64 -10.74 -5.30
CA GLU A 78 7.77 -10.33 -4.48
C GLU A 78 7.35 -9.69 -3.16
N LEU A 79 6.07 -9.79 -2.76
CA LEU A 79 5.51 -9.11 -1.58
C LEU A 79 5.61 -7.57 -1.66
N GLU A 80 5.68 -7.01 -2.85
CA GLU A 80 5.90 -5.59 -3.16
C GLU A 80 4.65 -4.70 -3.01
N LYS A 81 3.48 -5.28 -2.74
CA LYS A 81 2.22 -4.55 -2.50
C LYS A 81 1.82 -4.67 -1.03
N LEU A 82 1.81 -3.57 -0.30
CA LEU A 82 1.29 -3.51 1.05
C LEU A 82 -0.22 -3.24 1.03
N ILE A 83 -0.99 -3.98 1.81
CA ILE A 83 -2.44 -3.84 1.91
C ILE A 83 -2.81 -3.67 3.39
N VAL A 84 -3.67 -2.69 3.65
CA VAL A 84 -4.21 -2.36 4.97
C VAL A 84 -5.73 -2.28 4.89
N VAL A 85 -6.44 -3.05 5.71
CA VAL A 85 -7.91 -3.15 5.67
C VAL A 85 -8.49 -3.03 7.08
N ALA A 86 -9.55 -2.24 7.25
CA ALA A 86 -10.25 -2.12 8.53
C ALA A 86 -10.80 -3.46 9.04
N THR A 87 -10.93 -3.60 10.35
CA THR A 87 -11.53 -4.79 11.00
C THR A 87 -12.99 -4.60 11.45
N GLY A 88 -13.61 -3.46 11.14
CA GLY A 88 -15.01 -3.22 11.51
C GLY A 88 -15.62 -1.98 10.88
N ASP A 89 -16.94 -1.92 10.93
CA ASP A 89 -17.75 -0.85 10.36
C ASP A 89 -17.45 0.53 10.99
N GLY A 90 -17.66 1.59 10.20
CA GLY A 90 -17.45 2.98 10.62
C GLY A 90 -15.99 3.39 10.81
N ARG A 91 -15.03 2.52 10.48
CA ARG A 91 -13.59 2.79 10.57
C ARG A 91 -13.04 3.11 9.18
N TYR A 92 -12.20 4.15 9.13
CA TYR A 92 -11.47 4.55 7.92
C TYR A 92 -12.35 4.76 6.66
N ASP A 93 -13.60 5.20 6.87
CA ASP A 93 -14.65 5.45 5.86
C ASP A 93 -14.45 6.73 5.03
N THR A 94 -13.30 7.39 5.14
CA THR A 94 -12.95 8.56 4.32
C THR A 94 -11.48 8.52 3.95
N LEU A 95 -11.14 9.16 2.82
CA LEU A 95 -9.75 9.35 2.41
C LEU A 95 -8.88 9.96 3.52
N PHE A 96 -9.43 10.93 4.26
CA PHE A 96 -8.72 11.58 5.36
C PHE A 96 -8.43 10.63 6.52
N ARG A 97 -9.37 9.75 6.89
CA ARG A 97 -9.14 8.74 7.93
C ARG A 97 -8.16 7.65 7.48
N LEU A 98 -8.16 7.28 6.20
CA LEU A 98 -7.16 6.37 5.63
C LEU A 98 -5.75 7.00 5.67
N ARG A 99 -5.61 8.28 5.32
CA ARG A 99 -4.33 9.00 5.44
C ARG A 99 -3.91 9.19 6.90
N ALA A 100 -4.85 9.45 7.81
CA ALA A 100 -4.56 9.50 9.25
C ALA A 100 -4.06 8.16 9.79
N LEU A 101 -4.58 7.02 9.29
CA LEU A 101 -4.04 5.70 9.60
C LEU A 101 -2.57 5.59 9.18
N LEU A 102 -2.23 5.95 7.93
CA LEU A 102 -0.84 5.94 7.46
C LEU A 102 0.06 6.87 8.27
N ALA A 103 -0.43 8.05 8.65
CA ALA A 103 0.29 8.96 9.54
C ALA A 103 0.55 8.30 10.91
N SER A 104 -0.44 7.62 11.50
CA SER A 104 -0.28 6.93 12.79
C SER A 104 0.74 5.77 12.72
N LEU A 105 0.81 5.08 11.58
CA LEU A 105 1.79 4.03 11.34
C LEU A 105 3.24 4.57 11.28
N THR A 106 3.44 5.88 11.07
CA THR A 106 4.77 6.50 11.13
C THR A 106 5.41 6.35 12.50
N SER A 107 4.63 6.47 13.58
CA SER A 107 5.16 6.30 14.94
C SER A 107 5.67 4.88 15.17
N MET A 108 4.98 3.87 14.65
CA MET A 108 5.43 2.48 14.70
C MET A 108 6.66 2.26 13.81
N ALA A 109 6.66 2.81 12.60
CA ALA A 109 7.78 2.75 11.66
C ALA A 109 9.09 3.29 12.24
N ARG A 110 9.04 4.39 13.01
CA ARG A 110 10.21 5.01 13.66
C ARG A 110 10.91 4.10 14.67
N THR A 111 10.22 3.09 15.20
CA THR A 111 10.82 2.12 16.13
C THR A 111 11.60 1.00 15.42
N THR A 112 11.56 0.95 14.09
CA THR A 112 12.32 -0.03 13.32
C THR A 112 13.78 0.39 13.17
N GLU A 113 14.71 -0.58 13.16
CA GLU A 113 16.13 -0.29 12.94
C GLU A 113 16.41 0.43 11.62
N LEU A 114 15.59 0.15 10.60
CA LEU A 114 15.73 0.77 9.29
C LEU A 114 15.52 2.29 9.34
N PHE A 115 14.57 2.75 10.17
CA PHE A 115 14.37 4.18 10.43
C PHE A 115 15.47 4.76 11.30
N ALA A 116 15.86 4.06 12.37
CA ALA A 116 16.86 4.54 13.33
C ALA A 116 18.24 4.79 12.69
N ARG A 117 18.54 4.11 11.57
CA ARG A 117 19.79 4.26 10.81
C ARG A 117 19.73 5.31 9.70
N SER A 118 18.57 5.93 9.47
CA SER A 118 18.42 7.02 8.49
C SER A 118 18.96 8.35 9.03
N ASN A 119 19.37 9.27 8.15
CA ASN A 119 19.98 10.54 8.56
C ASN A 119 19.03 11.46 9.35
N GLN A 120 17.73 11.44 9.03
CA GLN A 120 16.73 12.34 9.63
C GLN A 120 15.40 11.60 9.91
N PRO A 121 15.38 10.65 10.86
CA PRO A 121 14.21 9.78 11.09
C PRO A 121 12.93 10.55 11.49
N GLN A 122 13.08 11.75 12.08
CA GLN A 122 11.97 12.61 12.44
C GLN A 122 11.22 13.19 11.22
N ASP A 123 11.92 13.37 10.09
CA ASP A 123 11.38 13.98 8.88
C ASP A 123 10.75 12.94 7.94
N LEU A 124 11.00 11.66 8.21
CA LEU A 124 10.46 10.54 7.44
C LEU A 124 9.07 10.11 7.92
N ASN A 125 8.27 9.63 6.98
CA ASN A 125 6.94 9.07 7.24
C ASN A 125 6.81 7.59 6.83
N PHE A 126 5.65 7.00 7.08
CA PHE A 126 5.39 5.59 6.77
C PHE A 126 5.58 5.23 5.28
N LEU A 127 5.26 6.13 4.35
CA LEU A 127 5.44 5.87 2.93
C LEU A 127 6.92 5.93 2.51
N ASP A 128 7.73 6.75 3.18
CA ASP A 128 9.20 6.71 3.05
C ASP A 128 9.76 5.36 3.50
N LEU A 129 9.22 4.79 4.59
CA LEU A 129 9.58 3.43 4.98
C LEU A 129 9.22 2.42 3.89
N CYS A 130 8.02 2.55 3.34
CA CYS A 130 7.55 1.66 2.28
C CYS A 130 8.49 1.74 1.07
N LYS A 131 8.90 2.96 0.69
CA LYS A 131 9.91 3.18 -0.36
C LYS A 131 11.22 2.48 -0.03
N MET A 132 11.79 2.74 1.13
CA MET A 132 13.10 2.17 1.53
C MET A 132 13.08 0.65 1.57
N ILE A 133 11.96 0.02 1.93
CA ILE A 133 11.77 -1.44 1.96
C ILE A 133 11.47 -2.02 0.55
N GLY A 134 11.17 -1.17 -0.41
CA GLY A 134 10.87 -1.57 -1.79
C GLY A 134 9.44 -2.05 -1.98
N PHE A 135 8.48 -1.54 -1.21
CA PHE A 135 7.08 -1.59 -1.62
C PHE A 135 6.85 -0.60 -2.76
N THR A 136 6.11 -1.03 -3.79
CA THR A 136 5.77 -0.22 -4.96
C THR A 136 4.32 0.26 -4.93
N GLN A 137 3.49 -0.34 -4.07
CA GLN A 137 2.09 0.00 -3.88
C GLN A 137 1.70 -0.13 -2.41
N VAL A 138 0.96 0.83 -1.91
CA VAL A 138 0.24 0.76 -0.63
C VAL A 138 -1.24 0.91 -0.91
N THR A 139 -2.06 -0.03 -0.45
CA THR A 139 -3.52 0.04 -0.56
C THR A 139 -4.13 0.09 0.83
N VAL A 140 -5.01 1.05 1.08
CA VAL A 140 -5.69 1.23 2.36
C VAL A 140 -7.20 1.23 2.11
N SER A 141 -7.95 0.44 2.88
CA SER A 141 -9.39 0.29 2.67
C SER A 141 -10.16 0.16 3.98
N ASN A 142 -11.42 0.59 3.96
CA ASN A 142 -12.38 0.25 5.02
C ASN A 142 -12.97 -1.17 4.87
N GLY A 143 -12.63 -1.89 3.80
CA GLY A 143 -13.11 -3.23 3.51
C GLY A 143 -14.54 -3.31 2.99
N LYS A 144 -15.21 -2.17 2.77
CA LYS A 144 -16.62 -2.10 2.37
C LYS A 144 -16.83 -1.36 1.06
N ASP A 145 -16.54 -0.06 1.04
CA ASP A 145 -16.86 0.85 -0.06
C ASP A 145 -15.82 1.97 -0.27
N VAL A 146 -14.75 1.99 0.53
CA VAL A 146 -13.67 2.98 0.42
C VAL A 146 -12.32 2.26 0.33
N THR A 147 -11.62 2.49 -0.76
CA THR A 147 -10.28 2.02 -1.07
C THR A 147 -9.47 3.16 -1.69
N HIS A 148 -8.30 3.40 -1.11
CA HIS A 148 -7.30 4.32 -1.61
C HIS A 148 -6.02 3.57 -1.96
N GLN A 149 -5.47 3.82 -3.14
CA GLN A 149 -4.24 3.19 -3.61
C GLN A 149 -3.15 4.22 -3.90
N ILE A 150 -1.97 3.98 -3.34
CA ILE A 150 -0.81 4.85 -3.44
C ILE A 150 0.27 4.10 -4.20
N LYS A 151 0.72 4.66 -5.33
CA LYS A 151 1.91 4.18 -6.05
C LYS A 151 3.13 4.82 -5.41
N VAL A 152 4.01 4.00 -4.84
CA VAL A 152 5.22 4.47 -4.16
C VAL A 152 6.38 4.48 -5.15
N ARG A 153 6.99 5.65 -5.35
CA ARG A 153 8.05 5.89 -6.33
C ARG A 153 9.29 6.46 -5.71
#